data_AF-A0A822ENH4-F1
#
_entry.id   AF-A0A822ENH4-F1
#
_cell.length_a   1.000
_cell.length_b   1.000
_cell.length_c   1.000
_cell.angle_alpha   90.00
_cell.angle_beta   90.00
_cell.angle_gamma   90.00
#
_symmetry.space_group_name_H-M   'P 1'
#
loop_
_entity.id
_entity.type
_entity.pdbx_description
1 polymer ?
#
loop_
_entity_poly.entity_id
_entity_poly.type
_entity_poly.pdbx_seq_one_letter_code
_entity_poly.pdbx_strand_id
1 'polypeptide(L)'
;NLDDCWQLTRDSQGIIHPDPQAFPSGISALADYVHSRKLKFDLYSDAGFMTCAKRPGSLDYETIDANTYASWNVDYLKYDNCNTDGTIPEVRYPDMRDALNVSGRPIFFSICGMFIIEKFISIYYIISYV
;
A
#
# COMPACT_ATOMS: atom_id res chain seq x y z
N ASN A 1 -0.02 10.10 -9.18
CA ASN A 1 0.56 9.18 -8.18
C ASN A 1 0.90 9.98 -6.96
N LEU A 2 0.19 9.71 -5.87
CA LEU A 2 0.44 10.31 -4.58
C LEU A 2 1.48 9.45 -3.85
N ASP A 3 2.65 10.03 -3.61
CA ASP A 3 3.76 9.34 -2.94
C ASP A 3 3.70 9.55 -1.42
N ASP A 4 4.81 9.32 -0.71
CA ASP A 4 4.90 9.46 0.75
C ASP A 4 4.40 10.81 1.29
N CYS A 5 4.18 10.87 2.61
CA CYS A 5 3.71 12.04 3.37
C CYS A 5 2.22 12.38 3.24
N TRP A 6 1.38 11.52 2.65
CA TRP A 6 -0.07 11.73 2.67
C TRP A 6 -0.70 11.37 4.02
N GLN A 7 -0.14 10.38 4.70
CA GLN A 7 -0.58 9.84 5.98
C GLN A 7 0.00 10.61 7.17
N LEU A 8 -0.82 10.82 8.21
CA LEU A 8 -0.44 11.57 9.41
C LEU A 8 -0.50 10.71 10.69
N THR A 9 -1.60 10.00 10.91
CA THR A 9 -1.81 9.23 12.14
C THR A 9 -2.41 7.85 11.85
N ARG A 10 -2.36 6.99 12.87
CA ARG A 10 -3.15 5.76 12.95
C ARG A 10 -4.03 5.86 14.19
N ASP A 11 -5.32 5.55 14.07
CA ASP A 11 -6.25 5.60 15.21
C ASP A 11 -6.18 4.35 16.10
N SER A 12 -7.00 4.31 17.14
CA SER A 12 -7.05 3.19 18.10
C SER A 12 -7.55 1.87 17.52
N GLN A 13 -8.21 1.93 16.35
CA GLN A 13 -8.71 0.77 15.61
C GLN A 13 -7.65 0.29 14.60
N GLY A 14 -6.51 0.97 14.54
CA GLY A 14 -5.45 0.67 13.59
C GLY A 14 -5.71 1.25 12.20
N ILE A 15 -6.66 2.16 12.01
CA ILE A 15 -6.94 2.75 10.69
C ILE A 15 -5.97 3.91 10.46
N ILE A 16 -5.32 3.92 9.30
CA ILE A 16 -4.45 5.00 8.86
C ILE A 16 -5.27 6.20 8.38
N HIS A 17 -4.86 7.42 8.74
CA HIS A 17 -5.56 8.66 8.41
C HIS A 17 -4.66 9.62 7.64
N PRO A 18 -5.19 10.30 6.60
CA PRO A 18 -4.44 11.32 5.87
C PRO A 18 -4.19 12.56 6.73
N ASP A 19 -3.21 13.38 6.33
CA ASP A 19 -3.04 14.73 6.88
C ASP A 19 -4.27 15.59 6.53
N PRO A 20 -5.08 16.01 7.51
CA PRO A 20 -6.31 16.75 7.25
C PRO A 20 -6.05 18.18 6.76
N GLN A 21 -4.83 18.72 6.93
CA GLN A 21 -4.46 20.02 6.36
C GLN A 21 -4.18 19.90 4.86
N ALA A 22 -3.55 18.81 4.43
CA ALA A 22 -3.26 18.56 3.02
C ALA A 22 -4.45 17.97 2.27
N PHE A 23 -5.24 17.10 2.92
CA PHE A 23 -6.39 16.39 2.36
C PHE A 23 -7.65 16.67 3.18
N PRO A 24 -8.16 17.91 3.18
CA PRO A 24 -9.30 18.30 4.02
C PRO A 24 -10.61 17.57 3.67
N SER A 25 -10.72 17.03 2.45
CA SER A 25 -11.84 16.19 2.01
C SER A 25 -11.54 14.69 2.06
N GLY A 26 -10.36 14.30 2.56
CA GLY A 26 -9.89 12.92 2.60
C GLY A 26 -9.45 12.36 1.24
N ILE A 27 -8.87 11.16 1.29
CA ILE A 27 -8.34 10.47 0.10
C ILE A 27 -9.47 9.99 -0.82
N SER A 28 -10.59 9.50 -0.26
CA SER A 28 -11.72 9.02 -1.07
C SER A 28 -12.27 10.12 -1.99
N ALA A 29 -12.44 11.35 -1.49
CA ALA A 29 -12.94 12.45 -2.31
C ALA A 29 -11.95 12.82 -3.43
N LEU A 30 -10.64 12.73 -3.16
CA LEU A 30 -9.61 12.94 -4.17
C LEU A 30 -9.66 11.83 -5.23
N ALA A 31 -9.81 10.57 -4.83
CA ALA A 31 -9.96 9.44 -5.74
C ALA A 31 -11.21 9.61 -6.62
N ASP A 32 -12.36 9.95 -6.04
CA ASP A 32 -13.61 10.19 -6.78
C ASP A 32 -13.43 11.33 -7.81
N TYR A 33 -12.74 12.41 -7.43
CA TYR A 33 -12.42 13.50 -8.35
C TYR A 33 -11.53 13.02 -9.51
N VAL A 34 -10.49 12.25 -9.24
CA VAL A 34 -9.59 11.68 -10.26
C VAL A 34 -10.35 10.74 -11.20
N HIS A 35 -11.24 9.90 -10.66
CA HIS A 35 -12.09 9.00 -11.44
C HIS A 35 -13.08 9.75 -12.32
N SER A 36 -13.62 10.89 -11.86
CA SER A 36 -14.49 11.76 -12.67
C SER A 36 -13.80 12.28 -13.94
N ARG A 37 -12.46 12.29 -13.94
CA ARG A 37 -11.62 12.65 -15.09
C ARG A 37 -11.17 11.45 -15.92
N LYS A 38 -11.75 10.27 -15.69
CA LYS A 38 -11.41 9.00 -16.34
C LYS A 38 -9.95 8.57 -16.12
N LEU A 39 -9.37 8.98 -14.99
CA LEU A 39 -8.03 8.61 -14.56
C LEU A 39 -8.09 7.58 -13.43
N LYS A 40 -6.93 6.98 -13.12
CA LYS A 40 -6.73 6.06 -12.00
C LYS A 40 -6.01 6.76 -10.86
N PHE A 41 -6.32 6.37 -9.62
CA PHE A 41 -5.76 6.98 -8.42
C PHE A 41 -4.78 6.03 -7.73
N ASP A 42 -3.54 6.53 -7.58
CA ASP A 42 -2.41 5.77 -7.07
C ASP A 42 -1.99 6.32 -5.71
N LEU A 43 -1.80 5.41 -4.75
CA LEU A 43 -1.41 5.69 -3.37
C LEU A 43 -0.07 5.01 -3.02
N TYR A 44 0.51 5.40 -1.90
CA TYR A 44 1.79 4.90 -1.38
C TYR A 44 1.65 4.35 0.04
N SER A 45 2.39 3.28 0.33
CA SER A 45 2.70 2.87 1.70
C SER A 45 4.05 2.15 1.73
N ASP A 46 4.41 1.59 2.87
CA ASP A 46 5.68 0.92 3.13
C ASP A 46 5.43 -0.43 3.83
N ALA A 47 6.19 -1.45 3.42
CA ALA A 47 6.26 -2.75 4.07
C ALA A 47 7.05 -2.73 5.40
N GLY A 48 7.11 -1.58 6.08
CA GLY A 48 7.72 -1.40 7.39
C GLY A 48 6.78 -0.70 8.37
N PHE A 49 7.23 -0.53 9.62
CA PHE A 49 6.45 0.15 10.66
C PHE A 49 6.25 1.64 10.35
N MET A 50 7.18 2.22 9.61
CA MET A 50 7.15 3.60 9.16
C MET A 50 7.60 3.70 7.72
N THR A 51 7.05 4.67 6.99
CA THR A 51 7.52 5.00 5.65
C THR A 51 8.91 5.63 5.67
N CYS A 52 9.53 5.77 4.50
CA CYS A 52 10.85 6.38 4.37
C CYS A 52 10.89 7.80 4.98
N ALA A 53 9.81 8.58 4.89
CA ALA A 53 9.65 9.89 5.53
C ALA A 53 9.16 9.84 7.00
N LYS A 54 9.22 8.68 7.65
CA LYS A 54 8.85 8.46 9.07
C LYS A 54 7.38 8.76 9.38
N ARG A 55 6.49 8.44 8.44
CA ARG A 55 5.03 8.43 8.66
C ARG A 55 4.55 6.99 8.91
N PRO A 56 3.31 6.75 9.36
CA PRO A 56 2.81 5.38 9.56
C PRO A 56 2.98 4.51 8.29
N GLY A 57 3.66 3.37 8.43
CA GLY A 57 3.73 2.32 7.41
C GLY A 57 2.70 1.22 7.67
N SER A 58 2.68 0.17 6.85
CA SER A 58 1.62 -0.85 6.84
C SER A 58 2.02 -2.21 7.41
N LEU A 59 3.27 -2.39 7.86
CA LEU A 59 3.69 -3.64 8.51
C LEU A 59 2.82 -3.95 9.74
N ASP A 60 2.27 -5.16 9.81
CA ASP A 60 1.29 -5.67 10.79
C ASP A 60 -0.13 -5.07 10.68
N TYR A 61 -0.38 -4.20 9.70
CA TYR A 61 -1.69 -3.58 9.43
C TYR A 61 -2.20 -3.86 8.02
N GLU A 62 -1.62 -4.81 7.29
CA GLU A 62 -1.82 -5.01 5.85
C GLU A 62 -3.29 -5.21 5.51
N THR A 63 -3.99 -6.05 6.27
CA THR A 63 -5.43 -6.30 6.05
C THR A 63 -6.27 -5.05 6.29
N ILE A 64 -5.96 -4.29 7.34
CA ILE A 64 -6.71 -3.08 7.70
C ILE A 64 -6.46 -1.98 6.66
N ASP A 65 -5.20 -1.80 6.26
CA ASP A 65 -4.77 -0.80 5.30
C ASP A 65 -5.29 -1.12 3.89
N ALA A 66 -5.21 -2.37 3.43
CA ALA A 66 -5.77 -2.79 2.14
C ALA A 66 -7.29 -2.54 2.06
N ASN A 67 -8.03 -2.89 3.12
CA ASN A 67 -9.47 -2.60 3.18
C ASN A 67 -9.76 -1.10 3.21
N THR A 68 -8.94 -0.33 3.92
CA THR A 68 -9.04 1.14 3.96
C THR A 68 -8.82 1.73 2.57
N TYR A 69 -7.77 1.32 1.86
CA TYR A 69 -7.45 1.79 0.51
C TYR A 69 -8.52 1.41 -0.51
N ALA A 70 -9.05 0.19 -0.41
CA ALA A 70 -10.17 -0.25 -1.24
C ALA A 70 -11.42 0.61 -0.98
N SER A 71 -11.72 0.94 0.28
CA SER A 71 -12.84 1.81 0.66
C SER A 71 -12.70 3.24 0.15
N TRP A 72 -11.46 3.71 -0.05
CA TRP A 72 -11.15 5.03 -0.61
C TRP A 72 -11.00 5.03 -2.13
N ASN A 73 -11.42 3.98 -2.82
CA ASN A 73 -11.36 3.88 -4.28
C ASN A 73 -9.94 3.97 -4.87
N VAL A 74 -8.91 3.52 -4.14
CA VAL A 74 -7.53 3.43 -4.66
C VAL A 74 -7.45 2.38 -5.77
N ASP A 75 -6.71 2.63 -6.85
CA ASP A 75 -6.52 1.69 -7.97
C ASP A 75 -5.10 1.11 -8.04
N TYR A 76 -4.14 1.72 -7.34
CA TYR A 76 -2.73 1.35 -7.39
C TYR A 76 -2.07 1.63 -6.05
N LEU A 77 -1.23 0.71 -5.58
CA LEU A 77 -0.41 0.87 -4.39
C LEU A 77 1.07 0.70 -4.74
N LYS A 78 1.86 1.77 -4.56
CA LYS A 78 3.33 1.68 -4.43
C LYS A 78 3.65 1.24 -3.01
N TYR A 79 4.45 0.19 -2.86
CA TYR A 79 4.76 -0.41 -1.56
C TYR A 79 6.27 -0.51 -1.32
N ASP A 80 6.78 0.38 -0.47
CA ASP A 80 8.21 0.56 -0.19
C ASP A 80 8.75 -0.41 0.86
N ASN A 81 9.99 -0.23 1.30
CA ASN A 81 10.68 -1.18 2.18
C ASN A 81 11.59 -0.50 3.25
N CYS A 82 11.23 0.68 3.73
CA CYS A 82 11.96 1.36 4.81
C CYS A 82 11.49 0.90 6.20
N ASN A 83 12.32 1.07 7.23
CA ASN A 83 11.95 0.86 8.66
C ASN A 83 11.25 -0.47 8.97
N THR A 84 11.83 -1.56 8.49
CA THR A 84 11.30 -2.91 8.69
C THR A 84 11.79 -3.50 10.01
N ASP A 85 11.22 -4.63 10.41
CA ASP A 85 11.67 -5.46 11.54
C ASP A 85 12.89 -6.34 11.19
N GLY A 86 13.46 -6.19 10.00
CA GLY A 86 14.54 -7.01 9.48
C GLY A 86 14.09 -8.31 8.82
N THR A 87 12.79 -8.65 8.83
CA THR A 87 12.28 -9.78 8.05
C THR A 87 12.46 -9.54 6.55
N ILE A 88 12.71 -10.62 5.83
CA ILE A 88 13.01 -10.53 4.41
C ILE A 88 11.77 -10.09 3.61
N PRO A 89 11.95 -9.27 2.57
CA PRO A 89 10.87 -8.83 1.67
C PRO A 89 9.95 -9.94 1.15
N GLU A 90 10.51 -11.12 0.88
CA GLU A 90 9.81 -12.29 0.38
C GLU A 90 8.72 -12.81 1.34
N VAL A 91 8.77 -12.41 2.61
CA VAL A 91 7.74 -12.71 3.62
C VAL A 91 6.71 -11.58 3.70
N ARG A 92 7.14 -10.31 3.75
CA ARG A 92 6.24 -9.15 3.98
C ARG A 92 5.44 -8.70 2.76
N TYR A 93 6.01 -8.77 1.55
CA TYR A 93 5.28 -8.36 0.34
C TYR A 93 4.04 -9.24 0.04
N PRO A 94 4.09 -10.58 0.20
CA PRO A 94 2.93 -11.44 0.09
C PRO A 94 1.78 -11.07 1.02
N ASP A 95 2.04 -10.62 2.24
CA ASP A 95 0.99 -10.26 3.20
C ASP A 95 0.12 -9.11 2.66
N MET A 96 0.76 -8.05 2.14
CA MET A 96 0.03 -6.95 1.49
C MET A 96 -0.61 -7.38 0.16
N ARG A 97 0.08 -8.19 -0.67
CA ARG A 97 -0.49 -8.73 -1.91
C ARG A 97 -1.80 -9.47 -1.63
N ASP A 98 -1.80 -10.35 -0.64
CA ASP A 98 -2.96 -11.17 -0.29
C ASP A 98 -4.06 -10.33 0.34
N ALA A 99 -3.71 -9.37 1.21
CA ALA A 99 -4.64 -8.38 1.75
C ALA A 99 -5.35 -7.57 0.64
N LEU A 100 -4.62 -7.11 -0.38
CA LEU A 100 -5.21 -6.40 -1.52
C LEU A 100 -6.15 -7.31 -2.33
N ASN A 101 -5.77 -8.57 -2.55
CA ASN A 101 -6.61 -9.54 -3.27
C ASN A 101 -7.95 -9.82 -2.56
N VAL A 102 -7.97 -9.83 -1.23
CA VAL A 102 -9.21 -10.07 -0.45
C VAL A 102 -10.04 -8.81 -0.20
N SER A 103 -9.47 -7.61 -0.43
CA SER A 103 -10.13 -6.32 -0.16
C SER A 103 -11.39 -6.04 -1.01
N GLY A 104 -11.64 -6.83 -2.06
CA GLY A 104 -12.80 -6.70 -2.94
C GLY A 104 -12.66 -5.62 -4.01
N ARG A 105 -11.53 -4.91 -4.09
CA ARG A 105 -11.21 -3.95 -5.16
C ARG A 105 -9.93 -4.35 -5.88
N PRO A 106 -9.91 -4.42 -7.23
CA PRO A 106 -8.66 -4.60 -7.96
C PRO A 106 -7.72 -3.40 -7.74
N ILE A 107 -6.60 -3.62 -7.06
CA ILE A 107 -5.56 -2.63 -6.80
C ILE A 107 -4.26 -3.14 -7.42
N PHE A 108 -3.70 -2.38 -8.36
CA PHE A 108 -2.39 -2.71 -8.93
C PHE A 108 -1.31 -2.62 -7.85
N PHE A 109 -0.57 -3.69 -7.65
CA PHE A 109 0.45 -3.77 -6.61
C PHE A 109 1.85 -3.56 -7.18
N SER A 110 2.50 -2.48 -6.79
CA SER A 110 3.84 -2.08 -7.26
C SER A 110 4.86 -2.17 -6.13
N ILE A 111 5.69 -3.21 -6.21
CA ILE A 111 6.77 -3.47 -5.27
C ILE A 111 7.90 -2.47 -5.51
N CYS A 112 8.21 -1.64 -4.51
CA CYS A 112 9.32 -0.69 -4.54
C CYS A 112 10.50 -1.27 -3.75
N GLY A 113 11.41 -1.92 -4.47
CA GLY A 113 12.59 -2.54 -3.88
C GLY A 113 13.57 -3.00 -4.94
N MET A 114 14.71 -2.29 -5.06
CA MET A 114 15.66 -2.41 -6.17
C MET A 114 16.33 -3.79 -6.32
N PHE A 115 16.11 -4.73 -5.40
CA PHE A 115 16.73 -6.07 -5.42
C PHE A 115 15.77 -7.25 -5.22
N ILE A 116 14.46 -7.01 -5.18
CA ILE A 116 13.46 -8.03 -4.79
C ILE A 116 12.80 -8.68 -6.03
N ILE A 117 12.74 -7.96 -7.15
CA ILE A 117 12.00 -8.40 -8.35
C ILE A 117 12.60 -9.67 -8.98
N GLU A 118 13.93 -9.84 -8.98
CA GLU A 118 14.56 -11.05 -9.56
C GLU A 118 14.19 -12.34 -8.81
N LYS A 119 13.96 -12.27 -7.49
CA LYS A 119 13.59 -13.44 -6.68
C LYS A 119 12.09 -13.74 -6.69
N PHE A 120 11.24 -12.72 -6.73
CA PHE A 120 9.79 -12.92 -6.82
C PHE A 120 9.38 -13.59 -8.13
N ILE A 121 9.98 -13.19 -9.27
CA ILE A 121 9.72 -13.86 -10.55
C ILE A 121 10.14 -15.33 -10.48
N SER A 122 11.29 -15.63 -9.87
CA SER A 122 11.80 -17.00 -9.77
C SER A 122 10.92 -17.92 -8.91
N ILE A 123 10.40 -17.43 -7.78
CA ILE A 123 9.50 -18.20 -6.91
C ILE A 123 8.15 -18.46 -7.62
N TYR A 124 7.57 -17.47 -8.29
CA TYR A 124 6.32 -17.64 -9.04
C TYR A 124 6.49 -18.53 -10.28
N TYR A 125 7.64 -18.48 -10.96
CA TYR A 125 7.97 -19.42 -12.04
C TYR A 125 8.21 -20.84 -11.53
N ILE A 126 8.74 -21.04 -10.32
CA ILE A 126 8.89 -22.40 -9.77
C ILE A 126 7.53 -22.99 -9.39
N ILE A 127 6.64 -22.22 -8.75
CA ILE A 127 5.33 -22.72 -8.29
C ILE A 127 4.36 -22.96 -9.45
N SER A 128 4.48 -22.25 -10.57
CA SER A 128 3.62 -22.45 -11.75
C SER A 128 4.03 -23.63 -12.63
N TYR A 129 5.16 -24.30 -12.32
CA TYR A 129 5.72 -25.42 -13.09
C TYR A 129 5.83 -26.73 -12.26
N VAL A 130 5.13 -26.83 -11.12
CA VAL A 130 4.91 -28.10 -10.39
C VAL A 130 3.43 -28.39 -10.22
#